data_AF-A0A8T3ADJ5-F1
#
_entry.id   AF-A0A8T3ADJ5-F1
#
_cell.length_a   1.000
_cell.length_b   1.000
_cell.length_c   1.000
_cell.angle_alpha   90.00
_cell.angle_beta   90.00
_cell.angle_gamma   90.00
#
_symmetry.space_group_name_H-M   'P 1'
#
loop_
_entity.id
_entity.type
_entity.pdbx_description
1 polymer ?
#
loop_
_entity_poly.entity_id
_entity_poly.type
_entity_poly.pdbx_seq_one_letter_code
_entity_poly.pdbx_strand_id
1 'polypeptide(L)'
;MKATSNGYFQGDSPLDFALPLAILQICLVVVLTRTLAFLLRPLHQPRVIAEIIGGILLGLSTLGRNKAFLNAIFPKKSLTVLDTLANIGLLFFLFLVGLEIDLHSLRRTGNRALSIAVAGISLPFLLGIGTSVVLRNTFTDGVRGPAFLVFMGVALSITAFPVLARILAELKLLTLDIGRMAMSAAAVNDVAAWILLALTIALSGSRSPLVSLWVLVTVATFVSIAPKSY
;
A
#
# COMPACT_ATOMS: atom_id res chain seq x y z
N MET A 1 26.01 1.07 -9.65
CA MET A 1 26.18 2.54 -9.59
C MET A 1 27.16 2.78 -8.46
N LYS A 2 28.19 3.62 -8.63
CA LYS A 2 29.11 3.91 -7.53
C LYS A 2 28.36 4.66 -6.43
N ALA A 3 28.70 4.41 -5.16
CA ALA A 3 27.97 4.96 -4.03
C ALA A 3 28.17 6.48 -3.89
N THR A 4 29.41 6.95 -4.06
CA THR A 4 29.81 8.34 -3.83
C THR A 4 30.43 8.96 -5.08
N SER A 5 30.10 10.23 -5.32
CA SER A 5 30.73 11.08 -6.34
C SER A 5 31.89 11.84 -5.71
N ASN A 6 32.96 12.10 -6.46
CA ASN A 6 34.03 12.99 -5.99
C ASN A 6 33.71 14.49 -6.21
N GLY A 7 32.51 14.78 -6.75
CA GLY A 7 31.94 16.12 -6.86
C GLY A 7 31.99 16.68 -8.27
N TYR A 8 31.04 17.58 -8.57
CA TYR A 8 30.92 18.24 -9.88
C TYR A 8 32.20 18.99 -10.29
N PHE A 9 32.90 19.58 -9.31
CA PHE A 9 34.16 20.29 -9.50
C PHE A 9 35.34 19.39 -9.88
N GLN A 10 35.20 18.06 -9.78
CA GLN A 10 36.21 17.09 -10.21
C GLN A 10 35.86 16.45 -11.57
N GLY A 11 34.83 16.96 -12.26
CA GLY A 11 34.40 16.44 -13.58
C GLY A 11 33.45 15.25 -13.51
N ASP A 12 33.09 14.79 -12.31
CA ASP A 12 32.09 13.74 -12.10
C ASP A 12 30.68 14.34 -12.17
N SER A 13 29.78 13.76 -12.97
CA SER A 13 28.34 14.06 -12.92
C SER A 13 27.75 13.40 -11.66
N PRO A 14 27.31 14.17 -10.64
CA PRO A 14 26.79 13.58 -9.39
C PRO A 14 25.50 12.76 -9.60
N LEU A 15 24.82 12.95 -10.73
CA LEU A 15 23.64 12.19 -11.14
C LEU A 15 23.95 10.74 -11.52
N ASP A 16 25.21 10.40 -11.81
CA ASP A 16 25.63 9.03 -12.14
C ASP A 16 25.92 8.17 -10.89
N PHE A 17 25.78 8.74 -9.70
CA PHE A 17 26.06 8.10 -8.42
C PHE A 17 24.79 7.91 -7.60
N ALA A 18 24.73 6.82 -6.84
CA ALA A 18 23.51 6.41 -6.16
C ALA A 18 23.07 7.38 -5.06
N LEU A 19 24.00 7.81 -4.19
CA LEU A 19 23.66 8.65 -3.04
C LEU A 19 23.30 10.09 -3.41
N PRO A 20 24.09 10.82 -4.23
CA PRO A 20 23.75 12.20 -4.59
C PRO A 20 22.44 12.28 -5.36
N LEU A 21 22.18 11.31 -6.26
CA LEU A 21 20.93 11.21 -6.98
C LEU A 21 19.75 10.92 -6.03
N ALA A 22 19.91 10.00 -5.08
CA ALA A 22 18.87 9.71 -4.09
C ALA A 22 18.54 10.94 -3.22
N ILE A 23 19.56 11.69 -2.77
CA ILE A 23 19.36 12.93 -2.01
C ILE A 23 18.59 13.94 -2.85
N LEU A 24 18.97 14.13 -4.12
CA LEU A 24 18.27 15.03 -5.04
C LEU A 24 16.80 14.61 -5.22
N GLN A 25 16.54 13.32 -5.43
CA GLN A 25 15.20 12.76 -5.55
C GLN A 25 14.36 13.04 -4.29
N ILE A 26 14.91 12.77 -3.10
CA ILE A 26 14.23 13.01 -1.82
C ILE A 26 13.94 14.50 -1.64
N CYS A 27 14.91 15.38 -1.90
CA CYS A 27 14.71 16.84 -1.85
C CYS A 27 13.58 17.27 -2.78
N LEU A 28 13.59 16.79 -4.02
CA LEU A 28 12.58 17.09 -5.01
C LEU A 28 11.18 16.61 -4.57
N VAL A 29 11.08 15.37 -4.07
CA VAL A 29 9.83 14.80 -3.53
C VAL A 29 9.34 15.64 -2.34
N VAL A 30 10.20 15.97 -1.37
CA VAL A 30 9.83 16.74 -0.18
C VAL A 30 9.40 18.17 -0.54
N VAL A 31 10.12 18.85 -1.42
CA VAL A 31 9.76 20.21 -1.84
C VAL A 31 8.42 20.22 -2.58
N LEU A 32 8.22 19.31 -3.53
CA LEU A 32 6.97 19.24 -4.28
C LEU A 32 5.80 18.92 -3.36
N THR A 33 5.92 17.87 -2.54
CA THR A 33 4.83 17.42 -1.67
C THR A 33 4.51 18.46 -0.59
N ARG A 34 5.51 19.18 -0.04
CA ARG A 34 5.25 20.30 0.88
C ARG A 34 4.57 21.48 0.20
N THR A 35 4.95 21.80 -1.04
CA THR A 35 4.32 22.88 -1.80
C THR A 35 2.87 22.55 -2.12
N LEU A 36 2.59 21.31 -2.55
CA LEU A 36 1.24 20.80 -2.76
C LEU A 36 0.44 20.78 -1.46
N ALA A 37 1.04 20.32 -0.36
CA ALA A 37 0.39 20.32 0.93
C ALA A 37 0.00 21.74 1.35
N PHE A 38 0.90 22.72 1.15
CA PHE A 38 0.62 24.14 1.39
C PHE A 38 -0.54 24.66 0.53
N LEU A 39 -0.54 24.35 -0.77
CA LEU A 39 -1.58 24.78 -1.70
C LEU A 39 -2.94 24.13 -1.40
N LEU A 40 -2.94 22.90 -0.91
CA LEU A 40 -4.15 22.14 -0.55
C LEU A 40 -4.64 22.41 0.89
N ARG A 41 -3.90 23.20 1.70
CA ARG A 41 -4.34 23.59 3.06
C ARG A 41 -5.75 24.15 3.13
N PRO A 42 -6.20 25.05 2.22
CA PRO A 42 -7.55 25.60 2.26
C PRO A 42 -8.65 24.54 2.08
N LEU A 43 -8.31 23.37 1.51
CA LEU A 43 -9.24 22.27 1.27
C LEU A 43 -9.33 21.26 2.42
N HIS A 44 -8.65 21.52 3.55
CA HIS A 44 -8.64 20.67 4.75
C HIS A 44 -8.27 19.20 4.48
N GLN A 45 -7.43 18.95 3.47
CA GLN A 45 -6.97 17.61 3.13
C GLN A 45 -5.81 17.16 4.04
N PRO A 46 -5.82 15.91 4.55
CA PRO A 46 -4.66 15.29 5.19
C PRO A 46 -3.40 15.39 4.31
N ARG A 47 -2.24 15.52 4.95
CA ARG A 47 -0.97 15.74 4.23
C ARG A 47 -0.60 14.55 3.35
N VAL A 48 -0.96 13.34 3.77
CA VAL A 48 -0.77 12.12 2.95
C VAL A 48 -1.39 12.24 1.55
N ILE A 49 -2.50 12.98 1.38
CA ILE A 49 -3.15 13.16 0.08
C ILE A 49 -2.29 14.01 -0.85
N ALA A 50 -1.70 15.09 -0.33
CA ALA A 50 -0.76 15.92 -1.09
C ALA A 50 0.49 15.12 -1.51
N GLU A 51 0.92 14.16 -0.68
CA GLU A 51 2.03 13.28 -0.99
C GLU A 51 1.69 12.25 -2.08
N ILE A 52 0.48 11.66 -2.05
CA ILE A 52 -0.02 10.78 -3.11
C ILE A 52 -0.12 11.54 -4.43
N ILE A 53 -0.71 12.75 -4.42
CA ILE A 53 -0.79 13.62 -5.61
C ILE A 53 0.60 13.97 -6.12
N GLY A 54 1.52 14.34 -5.23
CA GLY A 54 2.91 14.62 -5.59
C GLY A 54 3.61 13.42 -6.24
N GLY A 55 3.38 12.21 -5.71
CA GLY A 55 3.86 10.96 -6.31
C GLY A 55 3.28 10.71 -7.69
N ILE A 56 1.98 10.94 -7.90
CA ILE A 56 1.33 10.82 -9.22
C ILE A 56 1.91 11.84 -10.21
N LEU A 57 2.17 13.06 -9.75
CA LEU A 57 2.75 14.11 -10.59
C LEU A 57 4.18 13.78 -11.01
N LEU A 58 5.03 13.35 -10.06
CA LEU A 58 6.42 12.95 -10.34
C LEU A 58 6.52 11.64 -11.10
N GLY A 59 5.51 10.78 -10.97
CA GLY A 59 5.42 9.51 -11.64
C GLY A 59 5.21 9.62 -13.15
N LEU A 60 5.12 8.46 -13.78
CA LEU A 60 4.90 8.27 -15.23
C LEU A 60 3.66 9.01 -15.76
N SER A 61 2.70 9.32 -14.89
CA SER A 61 1.40 9.90 -15.25
C SER A 61 1.46 11.35 -15.74
N THR A 62 2.42 12.18 -15.28
CA THR A 62 2.53 13.58 -15.77
C THR A 62 3.95 13.98 -16.17
N LEU A 63 4.87 14.26 -15.25
CA LEU A 63 6.25 14.62 -15.57
C LEU A 63 7.02 13.48 -16.23
N GLY A 64 6.58 12.23 -16.00
CA GLY A 64 7.17 11.08 -16.65
C GLY A 64 6.90 10.92 -18.16
N ARG A 65 6.04 11.77 -18.75
CA ARG A 65 5.91 11.83 -20.22
C ARG A 65 7.18 12.33 -20.90
N ASN A 66 7.98 13.14 -20.20
CA ASN A 66 9.29 13.56 -20.69
C ASN A 66 10.34 12.49 -20.35
N LYS A 67 10.68 11.66 -21.35
CA LYS A 67 11.69 10.60 -21.22
C LYS A 67 13.07 11.13 -20.82
N ALA A 68 13.42 12.37 -21.20
CA ALA A 68 14.70 12.97 -20.80
C ALA A 68 14.72 13.28 -19.29
N PHE A 69 13.63 13.81 -18.75
CA PHE A 69 13.48 14.06 -17.32
C PHE A 69 13.51 12.76 -16.51
N LEU A 70 12.77 11.73 -16.93
CA LEU A 70 12.78 10.43 -16.24
C LEU A 70 14.16 9.78 -16.23
N ASN A 71 14.84 9.77 -17.38
CA ASN A 71 16.15 9.12 -17.46
C ASN A 71 17.22 9.88 -16.66
N ALA A 72 17.09 11.21 -16.54
CA ALA A 72 18.00 12.04 -15.77
C ALA A 72 17.76 11.96 -14.26
N ILE A 73 16.50 12.04 -13.81
CA ILE A 73 16.17 12.15 -12.38
C ILE A 73 15.72 10.82 -11.78
N PHE A 74 15.02 9.96 -12.52
CA PHE A 74 14.47 8.68 -12.02
C PHE A 74 14.92 7.47 -12.87
N PRO A 75 16.23 7.25 -13.07
CA PRO A 75 16.71 6.07 -13.80
C PRO A 75 16.34 4.79 -13.05
N LYS A 76 16.01 3.71 -13.77
CA LYS A 76 15.54 2.42 -13.21
C LYS A 76 16.40 1.89 -12.05
N LYS A 77 17.73 2.08 -12.12
CA LYS A 77 18.67 1.62 -11.08
C LYS A 77 18.55 2.42 -9.77
N SER A 78 18.17 3.69 -9.84
CA SER A 78 17.94 4.54 -8.65
C SER A 78 16.59 4.26 -7.99
N LEU A 79 15.58 3.84 -8.77
CA LEU A 79 14.26 3.50 -8.25
C LEU A 79 14.32 2.38 -7.20
N THR A 80 15.20 1.38 -7.39
CA THR A 80 15.40 0.32 -6.40
C THR A 80 15.97 0.87 -5.08
N VAL A 81 16.87 1.86 -5.14
CA VAL A 81 17.43 2.52 -3.95
C VAL A 81 16.36 3.35 -3.25
N LEU A 82 15.57 4.12 -4.03
CA LEU A 82 14.47 4.91 -3.49
C LEU A 82 13.40 4.02 -2.85
N ASP A 83 13.05 2.90 -3.49
CA ASP A 83 12.07 1.93 -3.01
C ASP A 83 12.53 1.25 -1.71
N THR A 84 13.81 0.86 -1.62
CA THR A 84 14.36 0.32 -0.37
C THR A 84 14.32 1.36 0.77
N LEU A 85 14.70 2.60 0.50
CA LEU A 85 14.58 3.69 1.49
C LEU A 85 13.11 3.93 1.89
N ALA A 86 12.19 3.92 0.93
CA ALA A 86 10.77 4.12 1.17
C ALA A 86 10.17 3.02 2.04
N ASN A 87 10.51 1.74 1.77
CA ASN A 87 10.08 0.61 2.59
C ASN A 87 10.64 0.68 4.01
N ILE A 88 11.89 1.08 4.19
CA ILE A 88 12.48 1.30 5.52
C ILE A 88 11.73 2.42 6.26
N GLY A 89 11.48 3.55 5.59
CA GLY A 89 10.71 4.66 6.15
C GLY A 89 9.28 4.26 6.54
N LEU A 90 8.61 3.48 5.70
CA LEU A 90 7.28 2.93 5.97
C LEU A 90 7.30 1.98 7.18
N LEU A 91 8.32 1.13 7.29
CA LEU A 91 8.48 0.22 8.43
C LEU A 91 8.63 1.00 9.73
N PHE A 92 9.53 1.99 9.77
CA PHE A 92 9.69 2.85 10.96
C PHE A 92 8.41 3.63 11.28
N PHE A 93 7.72 4.13 10.27
CA PHE A 93 6.45 4.82 10.45
C PHE A 93 5.39 3.90 11.07
N LEU A 94 5.23 2.69 10.54
CA LEU A 94 4.30 1.69 11.06
C LEU A 94 4.66 1.24 12.47
N PHE A 95 5.96 1.15 12.78
CA PHE A 95 6.44 0.87 14.12
C PHE A 95 6.04 1.98 15.10
N LEU A 96 6.26 3.25 14.75
CA LEU A 96 5.87 4.40 15.58
C LEU A 96 4.36 4.44 15.82
N VAL A 97 3.57 4.26 14.76
CA VAL A 97 2.12 4.12 14.86
C VAL A 97 1.74 2.96 15.78
N GLY A 98 2.41 1.81 15.65
CA GLY A 98 2.20 0.64 16.50
C GLY A 98 2.45 0.92 17.98
N LEU A 99 3.42 1.78 18.32
CA LEU A 99 3.68 2.22 19.70
C LEU A 99 2.60 3.15 20.25
N GLU A 100 1.89 3.90 19.40
CA GLU A 100 0.79 4.78 19.80
C GLU A 100 -0.54 4.02 20.01
N ILE A 101 -0.67 2.80 19.47
CA ILE A 101 -1.89 2.00 19.55
C ILE A 101 -1.97 1.24 20.88
N ASP A 102 -3.08 1.44 21.59
CA ASP A 102 -3.45 0.63 22.75
C ASP A 102 -3.99 -0.76 22.33
N LEU A 103 -3.11 -1.76 22.39
CA LEU A 103 -3.42 -3.16 22.06
C LEU A 103 -4.52 -3.77 22.94
N HIS A 104 -4.69 -3.30 24.17
CA HIS A 104 -5.72 -3.81 25.07
C HIS A 104 -7.10 -3.34 24.60
N SER A 105 -7.21 -2.09 24.19
CA SER A 105 -8.43 -1.55 23.60
C SER A 105 -8.78 -2.20 22.27
N LEU A 106 -7.77 -2.47 21.43
CA LEU A 106 -7.90 -3.18 20.15
C LEU A 106 -8.53 -4.57 20.33
N ARG A 107 -8.07 -5.33 21.34
CA ARG A 107 -8.63 -6.65 21.68
C ARG A 107 -10.07 -6.56 22.16
N ARG A 108 -10.40 -5.59 23.03
CA ARG A 108 -11.75 -5.41 23.58
C ARG A 108 -12.79 -5.12 22.49
N THR A 109 -12.43 -4.42 21.42
CA THR A 109 -13.31 -4.12 20.28
C THR A 109 -13.30 -5.20 19.19
N GLY A 110 -12.53 -6.28 19.35
CA GLY A 110 -12.23 -7.27 18.31
C GLY A 110 -13.46 -7.87 17.62
N ASN A 111 -14.50 -8.25 18.35
CA ASN A 111 -15.69 -8.87 17.75
C ASN A 111 -16.45 -7.89 16.84
N ARG A 112 -16.61 -6.63 17.27
CA ARG A 112 -17.27 -5.59 16.45
C ARG A 112 -16.40 -5.21 15.25
N ALA A 113 -15.09 -5.09 15.46
CA ALA A 113 -14.13 -4.82 14.41
C ALA A 113 -14.12 -5.92 13.34
N LEU A 114 -14.23 -7.19 13.74
CA LEU A 114 -14.33 -8.32 12.83
C LEU A 114 -15.61 -8.25 12.00
N SER A 115 -16.76 -7.94 12.60
CA SER A 115 -18.01 -7.76 11.84
C SER A 115 -17.92 -6.63 10.82
N ILE A 116 -17.31 -5.50 11.20
CA ILE A 116 -17.08 -4.36 10.29
C ILE A 116 -16.13 -4.75 9.17
N ALA A 117 -15.04 -5.45 9.49
CA ALA A 117 -14.06 -5.95 8.52
C ALA A 117 -14.69 -6.90 7.50
N VAL A 118 -15.42 -7.92 7.97
CA VAL A 118 -16.10 -8.89 7.11
C VAL A 118 -17.16 -8.22 6.23
N ALA A 119 -17.96 -7.31 6.78
CA ALA A 119 -18.94 -6.56 6.00
C ALA A 119 -18.25 -5.65 4.96
N GLY A 120 -17.16 -4.99 5.37
CA GLY A 120 -16.36 -4.09 4.55
C GLY A 120 -15.59 -4.79 3.43
N ILE A 121 -15.25 -6.07 3.57
CA ILE A 121 -14.60 -6.86 2.52
C ILE A 121 -15.63 -7.55 1.62
N SER A 122 -16.63 -8.22 2.21
CA SER A 122 -17.56 -9.08 1.47
C SER A 122 -18.34 -8.33 0.39
N LEU A 123 -18.84 -7.13 0.71
CA LEU A 123 -19.61 -6.33 -0.23
C LEU A 123 -18.78 -5.87 -1.45
N PRO A 124 -17.65 -5.15 -1.32
CA PRO A 124 -16.83 -4.78 -2.47
C PRO A 124 -16.20 -5.99 -3.17
N PHE A 125 -15.94 -7.09 -2.47
CA PHE A 125 -15.44 -8.32 -3.09
C PHE A 125 -16.46 -8.91 -4.06
N LEU A 126 -17.72 -9.05 -3.62
CA LEU A 126 -18.81 -9.53 -4.47
C LEU A 126 -19.08 -8.58 -5.63
N LEU A 127 -19.07 -7.27 -5.37
CA LEU A 127 -19.21 -6.26 -6.42
C LEU A 127 -18.06 -6.34 -7.43
N GLY A 128 -16.82 -6.54 -6.97
CA GLY A 128 -15.66 -6.68 -7.84
C GLY A 128 -15.70 -7.92 -8.73
N ILE A 129 -16.17 -9.05 -8.20
CA ILE A 129 -16.46 -10.24 -9.02
C ILE A 129 -17.58 -9.92 -10.02
N GLY A 130 -18.68 -9.32 -9.56
CA GLY A 130 -19.83 -8.97 -10.40
C GLY A 130 -19.44 -8.07 -11.58
N THR A 131 -18.71 -6.98 -11.33
CA THR A 131 -18.20 -6.09 -12.38
C THR A 131 -17.27 -6.82 -13.32
N SER A 132 -16.42 -7.72 -12.80
CA SER A 132 -15.47 -8.47 -13.63
C SER A 132 -16.15 -9.48 -14.54
N VAL A 133 -17.27 -10.08 -14.10
CA VAL A 133 -18.10 -10.96 -14.94
C VAL A 133 -18.74 -10.16 -16.08
N VAL A 134 -19.27 -8.96 -15.80
CA VAL A 134 -19.88 -8.08 -16.81
C VAL A 134 -18.83 -7.60 -17.82
N LEU A 135 -17.65 -7.18 -17.35
CA LEU A 135 -16.59 -6.66 -18.19
C LEU A 135 -15.71 -7.75 -18.83
N ARG A 136 -15.93 -9.04 -18.52
CA ARG A 136 -15.07 -10.15 -19.00
C ARG A 136 -14.90 -10.16 -20.53
N ASN A 137 -15.93 -9.73 -21.26
CA ASN A 137 -15.96 -9.74 -22.72
C ASN A 137 -15.15 -8.57 -23.33
N THR A 138 -14.84 -7.54 -22.55
CA THR A 138 -14.02 -6.39 -22.97
C THR A 138 -12.52 -6.67 -22.80
N PHE A 139 -12.16 -7.62 -21.93
CA PHE A 139 -10.76 -8.00 -21.67
C PHE A 139 -10.27 -9.09 -22.63
N THR A 140 -8.98 -9.04 -22.98
CA THR A 140 -8.29 -10.00 -23.87
C THR A 140 -8.41 -11.45 -23.37
N ASP A 141 -8.52 -12.42 -24.29
CA ASP A 141 -8.85 -13.83 -24.03
C ASP A 141 -7.96 -14.54 -22.99
N GLY A 142 -6.73 -14.06 -22.75
CA GLY A 142 -5.78 -14.65 -21.80
C GLY A 142 -5.99 -14.34 -20.31
N VAL A 143 -6.91 -13.42 -19.96
CA VAL A 143 -7.08 -12.94 -18.56
C VAL A 143 -8.45 -13.33 -17.98
N ARG A 144 -9.22 -14.19 -18.65
CA ARG A 144 -10.62 -14.49 -18.27
C ARG A 144 -10.81 -15.62 -17.25
N GLY A 145 -9.72 -16.12 -16.66
CA GLY A 145 -9.77 -17.25 -15.74
C GLY A 145 -10.40 -16.94 -14.38
N PRO A 146 -10.74 -17.97 -13.58
CA PRO A 146 -11.26 -17.78 -12.22
C PRO A 146 -10.31 -17.01 -11.30
N ALA A 147 -9.00 -17.12 -11.54
CA ALA A 147 -7.99 -16.33 -10.83
C ALA A 147 -8.18 -14.81 -11.03
N PHE A 148 -8.61 -14.37 -12.22
CA PHE A 148 -8.87 -12.96 -12.49
C PHE A 148 -10.10 -12.44 -11.73
N LEU A 149 -11.18 -13.22 -11.69
CA LEU A 149 -12.39 -12.84 -10.94
C LEU A 149 -12.08 -12.68 -9.45
N VAL A 150 -11.36 -13.65 -8.87
CA VAL A 150 -10.92 -13.58 -7.48
C VAL A 150 -9.96 -12.40 -7.30
N PHE A 151 -8.97 -12.22 -8.17
CA PHE A 151 -8.04 -11.09 -8.10
C PHE A 151 -8.76 -9.75 -8.09
N MET A 152 -9.75 -9.55 -8.96
CA MET A 152 -10.51 -8.29 -9.01
C MET A 152 -11.37 -8.09 -7.75
N GLY A 153 -12.01 -9.15 -7.25
CA GLY A 153 -12.72 -9.10 -5.96
C GLY A 153 -11.79 -8.71 -4.81
N VAL A 154 -10.59 -9.30 -4.76
CA VAL A 154 -9.57 -8.95 -3.77
C VAL A 154 -9.08 -7.52 -3.96
N ALA A 155 -8.71 -7.12 -5.17
CA ALA A 155 -8.15 -5.80 -5.46
C ALA A 155 -9.09 -4.65 -5.08
N LEU A 156 -10.40 -4.84 -5.23
CA LEU A 156 -11.40 -3.81 -4.90
C LEU A 156 -11.85 -3.84 -3.43
N SER A 157 -11.55 -4.89 -2.67
CA SER A 157 -11.98 -5.04 -1.27
C SER A 157 -10.90 -4.71 -0.23
N ILE A 158 -9.63 -4.66 -0.63
CA ILE A 158 -8.52 -4.39 0.29
C ILE A 158 -8.42 -2.89 0.62
N THR A 159 -8.28 -2.58 1.91
CA THR A 159 -7.96 -1.24 2.42
C THR A 159 -6.56 -1.22 3.01
N ALA A 160 -5.73 -0.24 2.62
CA ALA A 160 -4.35 -0.13 3.13
C ALA A 160 -4.32 0.40 4.57
N PHE A 161 -4.03 -0.48 5.53
CA PHE A 161 -3.85 -0.13 6.94
C PHE A 161 -2.87 1.04 7.19
N PRO A 162 -1.67 1.09 6.55
CA PRO A 162 -0.69 2.15 6.82
C PRO A 162 -1.21 3.55 6.51
N VAL A 163 -1.99 3.68 5.43
CA VAL A 163 -2.54 4.96 4.99
C VAL A 163 -3.63 5.43 5.95
N LEU A 164 -4.54 4.54 6.36
CA LEU A 164 -5.57 4.87 7.35
C LEU A 164 -4.95 5.30 8.67
N ALA A 165 -3.98 4.54 9.17
CA ALA A 165 -3.30 4.82 10.42
C ALA A 165 -2.64 6.20 10.39
N ARG A 166 -2.01 6.54 9.25
CA ARG A 166 -1.43 7.86 9.04
C ARG A 166 -2.46 8.98 9.04
N ILE A 167 -3.59 8.80 8.36
CA ILE A 167 -4.67 9.80 8.35
C ILE A 167 -5.18 10.02 9.78
N LEU A 168 -5.44 8.96 10.53
CA LEU A 168 -5.92 9.07 11.91
C LEU A 168 -4.87 9.70 12.84
N ALA A 169 -3.58 9.41 12.65
CA ALA A 169 -2.49 10.05 13.40
C ALA A 169 -2.41 11.55 13.10
N GLU A 170 -2.42 11.93 11.81
CA GLU A 170 -2.37 13.33 11.38
C GLU A 170 -3.58 14.13 11.88
N LEU A 171 -4.76 13.50 11.93
CA LEU A 171 -5.99 14.10 12.46
C LEU A 171 -6.12 14.02 13.99
N LYS A 172 -5.15 13.41 14.69
CA LYS A 172 -5.19 13.17 16.16
C LYS A 172 -6.41 12.37 16.62
N LEU A 173 -6.88 11.45 15.79
CA LEU A 173 -8.06 10.63 16.04
C LEU A 173 -7.75 9.23 16.63
N LEU A 174 -6.47 8.84 16.72
CA LEU A 174 -6.07 7.49 17.15
C LEU A 174 -6.55 7.11 18.56
N THR A 175 -6.70 8.08 19.46
CA THR A 175 -7.10 7.83 20.86
C THR A 175 -8.61 7.72 21.05
N LEU A 176 -9.41 8.25 20.12
CA LEU A 176 -10.87 8.23 20.15
C LEU A 176 -11.43 6.85 19.85
N ASP A 177 -12.60 6.52 20.40
CA ASP A 177 -13.24 5.20 20.21
C ASP A 177 -13.45 4.86 18.72
N ILE A 178 -13.80 5.85 17.90
CA ILE A 178 -13.97 5.66 16.45
C ILE A 178 -12.65 5.37 15.75
N GLY A 179 -11.55 6.01 16.18
CA GLY A 179 -10.21 5.75 15.67
C GLY A 179 -9.70 4.38 16.08
N ARG A 180 -9.88 4.00 17.35
CA ARG A 180 -9.54 2.65 17.84
C ARG A 180 -10.32 1.57 17.10
N MET A 181 -11.62 1.77 16.89
CA MET A 181 -12.46 0.83 16.14
C MET A 181 -12.06 0.72 14.67
N ALA A 182 -11.79 1.86 14.00
CA ALA A 182 -11.33 1.88 12.61
C ALA A 182 -9.96 1.21 12.45
N MET A 183 -9.01 1.47 13.35
CA MET A 183 -7.70 0.80 13.39
C MET A 183 -7.84 -0.70 13.61
N SER A 184 -8.76 -1.12 14.48
CA SER A 184 -9.07 -2.53 14.72
C SER A 184 -9.60 -3.23 13.47
N ALA A 185 -10.59 -2.64 12.81
CA ALA A 185 -11.16 -3.20 11.60
C ALA A 185 -10.13 -3.22 10.46
N ALA A 186 -9.32 -2.18 10.32
CA ALA A 186 -8.29 -2.10 9.30
C ALA A 186 -7.15 -3.11 9.50
N ALA A 187 -6.74 -3.38 10.74
CA ALA A 187 -5.76 -4.42 11.04
C ALA A 187 -6.27 -5.82 10.67
N VAL A 188 -7.54 -6.12 10.98
CA VAL A 188 -8.20 -7.37 10.56
C VAL A 188 -8.31 -7.45 9.04
N ASN A 189 -8.66 -6.34 8.39
CA ASN A 189 -8.71 -6.27 6.93
C ASN A 189 -7.34 -6.51 6.28
N ASP A 190 -6.26 -5.97 6.84
CA ASP A 190 -4.91 -6.15 6.29
C ASP A 190 -4.47 -7.62 6.36
N VAL A 191 -4.75 -8.30 7.47
CA VAL A 191 -4.53 -9.74 7.60
C VAL A 191 -5.35 -10.53 6.57
N ALA A 192 -6.64 -10.21 6.43
CA ALA A 192 -7.52 -10.83 5.43
C ALA A 192 -7.05 -10.56 3.99
N ALA A 193 -6.52 -9.37 3.73
CA ALA A 193 -5.96 -8.98 2.44
C ALA A 193 -4.79 -9.87 2.03
N TRP A 194 -3.83 -10.10 2.92
CA TRP A 194 -2.69 -11.00 2.66
C TRP A 194 -3.12 -12.43 2.41
N ILE A 195 -4.10 -12.92 3.18
CA ILE A 195 -4.71 -14.24 3.01
C ILE A 195 -5.35 -14.39 1.62
N LEU A 196 -6.18 -13.42 1.24
CA LEU A 196 -6.89 -13.42 -0.04
C LEU A 196 -5.94 -13.22 -1.23
N LEU A 197 -4.88 -12.44 -1.07
CA LEU A 197 -3.83 -12.27 -2.06
C LEU A 197 -3.06 -13.58 -2.28
N ALA A 198 -2.68 -14.27 -1.20
CA ALA A 198 -2.02 -15.57 -1.28
C ALA A 198 -2.90 -16.61 -2.01
N LEU A 199 -4.20 -16.63 -1.71
CA LEU A 199 -5.17 -17.47 -2.43
C LEU A 199 -5.20 -17.14 -3.93
N THR A 200 -5.23 -15.85 -4.27
CA THR A 200 -5.25 -15.40 -5.66
C THR A 200 -3.99 -15.83 -6.44
N ILE A 201 -2.82 -15.69 -5.82
CA ILE A 201 -1.54 -16.14 -6.41
C ILE A 201 -1.54 -17.66 -6.61
N ALA A 202 -2.02 -18.42 -5.63
CA ALA A 202 -2.13 -19.88 -5.72
C ALA A 202 -3.06 -20.32 -6.87
N LEU A 203 -4.18 -19.62 -7.08
CA LEU A 203 -5.10 -19.87 -8.19
C LEU A 203 -4.53 -19.45 -9.55
N SER A 204 -3.69 -18.41 -9.59
CA SER A 204 -3.06 -17.93 -10.83
C SER A 204 -1.86 -18.77 -11.29
N GLY A 205 -1.16 -19.45 -10.38
CA GLY A 205 0.08 -20.18 -10.65
C GLY A 205 -0.08 -21.64 -11.09
N SER A 206 -1.21 -22.00 -11.70
CA SER A 206 -1.66 -23.39 -11.88
C SER A 206 -0.61 -24.37 -12.44
N ARG A 207 -0.09 -25.25 -11.57
CA ARG A 207 0.31 -26.64 -11.88
C ARG A 207 -0.42 -27.71 -11.05
N SER A 208 -1.01 -27.39 -9.88
CA SER A 208 -1.81 -28.36 -9.10
C SER A 208 -2.85 -27.71 -8.15
N PRO A 209 -4.12 -28.18 -8.12
CA PRO A 209 -5.16 -27.72 -7.18
C PRO A 209 -4.82 -27.90 -5.70
N LEU A 210 -3.88 -28.80 -5.38
CA LEU A 210 -3.46 -29.11 -4.01
C LEU A 210 -2.87 -27.89 -3.28
N VAL A 211 -2.20 -26.98 -4.00
CA VAL A 211 -1.59 -25.77 -3.42
C VAL A 211 -2.68 -24.81 -2.93
N SER A 212 -3.75 -24.63 -3.70
CA SER A 212 -4.88 -23.78 -3.29
C SER A 212 -5.60 -24.34 -2.07
N LEU A 213 -5.76 -25.67 -1.99
CA LEU A 213 -6.35 -26.34 -0.84
C LEU A 213 -5.47 -26.18 0.41
N TRP A 214 -4.16 -26.32 0.24
CA TRP A 214 -3.19 -26.15 1.34
C TRP A 214 -3.22 -24.73 1.90
N VAL A 215 -3.24 -23.71 1.02
CA VAL A 215 -3.38 -22.30 1.43
C VAL A 215 -4.64 -22.10 2.26
N LEU A 216 -5.80 -22.59 1.81
CA LEU A 216 -7.06 -22.49 2.56
C LEU A 216 -6.98 -23.16 3.94
N VAL A 217 -6.31 -24.32 4.06
CA VAL A 217 -6.12 -25.01 5.34
C VAL A 217 -5.21 -24.20 6.27
N THR A 218 -4.08 -23.67 5.79
CA THR A 218 -3.21 -22.78 6.60
C THR A 218 -3.94 -21.51 7.07
N VAL A 219 -4.80 -20.97 6.23
CA VAL A 219 -5.61 -19.79 6.55
C VAL A 219 -6.65 -20.14 7.62
N ALA A 220 -7.38 -21.24 7.44
CA ALA A 220 -8.38 -21.70 8.41
C ALA A 220 -7.75 -22.04 9.77
N THR A 221 -6.58 -22.66 9.77
CA THR A 221 -5.81 -22.90 11.01
C THR A 221 -5.32 -21.61 11.63
N PHE A 222 -4.76 -20.66 10.87
CA PHE A 222 -4.36 -19.35 11.40
C PHE A 222 -5.53 -18.61 12.06
N VAL A 223 -6.69 -18.57 11.41
CA VAL A 223 -7.92 -17.94 11.96
C VAL A 223 -8.46 -18.71 13.17
N SER A 224 -8.31 -20.03 13.21
CA SER A 224 -8.75 -20.85 14.35
C SER A 224 -7.81 -20.76 15.56
N ILE A 225 -6.51 -20.57 15.30
CA ILE A 225 -5.46 -20.37 16.31
C ILE A 225 -5.46 -18.92 16.81
N ALA A 226 -5.95 -17.97 15.99
CA ALA A 226 -6.18 -16.60 16.45
C ALA A 226 -7.06 -16.67 17.71
N PRO A 227 -6.54 -16.22 18.87
CA PRO A 227 -7.12 -16.55 20.15
C PRO A 227 -8.56 -16.03 20.21
N LYS A 228 -9.52 -16.97 20.24
CA LYS A 228 -10.87 -16.70 20.72
C LYS A 228 -10.75 -16.40 22.21
N SER A 229 -10.48 -15.14 22.54
CA SER A 229 -10.50 -14.70 23.93
C SER A 229 -11.95 -14.41 24.31
N TYR A 230 -12.42 -15.14 25.31
CA TYR A 230 -13.61 -14.86 26.10
C TYR A 230 -13.63 -13.42 26.62
#